data_AF-A0A3B0X575-F1
#
_entry.id   AF-A0A3B0X575-F1
#
_cell.length_a   1.000
_cell.length_b   1.000
_cell.length_c   1.000
_cell.angle_alpha   90.00
_cell.angle_beta   90.00
_cell.angle_gamma   90.00
#
_symmetry.space_group_name_H-M   'P 1'
#
loop_
_entity.id
_entity.type
_entity.pdbx_description
1 polymer ?
#
loop_
_entity_poly.entity_id
_entity_poly.type
_entity_poly.pdbx_seq_one_letter_code
_entity_poly.pdbx_strand_id
1 'polypeptide(L)'
;MKLSSVAGMLIALFLLPLNMSLAAEQGVFKNRSLQQHGLKKWEADKIKAEFRDMYNRGGGSTAQKLNGNPWEAKRARMKQRNQKALQQNNTWGGCREYAYKMRGQCYARGGDAYTCERYYDARVHYCNAKFK
;
A
#
# COMPACT_ATOMS: atom_id res chain seq x y z
N MET A 1 56.60 -11.21 6.58
CA MET A 1 55.46 -12.07 6.19
C MET A 1 54.14 -11.35 6.48
N LYS A 2 53.68 -10.41 5.64
CA LYS A 2 52.38 -9.72 5.83
C LYS A 2 51.69 -9.30 4.51
N LEU A 3 51.98 -9.97 3.40
CA LEU A 3 51.32 -9.70 2.11
C LEU A 3 50.13 -10.64 1.86
N SER A 4 50.16 -11.86 2.40
CA SER A 4 49.12 -12.87 2.20
C SER A 4 47.79 -12.56 2.93
N SER A 5 47.84 -11.81 4.04
CA SER A 5 46.65 -11.50 4.83
C SER A 5 45.79 -10.37 4.24
N VAL A 6 46.43 -9.41 3.56
CA VAL A 6 45.75 -8.26 2.92
C VAL A 6 45.06 -8.70 1.62
N ALA A 7 45.67 -9.62 0.86
CA ALA A 7 45.08 -10.19 -0.34
C ALA A 7 43.80 -10.99 -0.05
N GLY A 8 43.76 -11.73 1.08
CA GLY A 8 42.58 -12.49 1.48
C GLY A 8 41.35 -11.63 1.83
N MET A 9 41.56 -10.47 2.45
CA MET A 9 40.47 -9.53 2.78
C MET A 9 39.87 -8.86 1.53
N LEU A 10 40.70 -8.52 0.54
CA LEU A 10 40.24 -7.91 -0.71
C LEU A 10 39.41 -8.87 -1.57
N ILE A 11 39.72 -10.17 -1.55
CA ILE A 11 38.94 -11.19 -2.26
C ILE A 11 37.57 -11.39 -1.60
N ALA A 12 37.49 -11.37 -0.27
CA ALA A 12 36.21 -11.48 0.45
C ALA A 12 35.28 -10.27 0.20
N LEU A 13 35.84 -9.07 0.06
CA LEU A 13 35.10 -7.84 -0.27
C LEU A 13 34.54 -7.83 -1.71
N PHE A 14 35.24 -8.48 -2.65
CA PHE A 14 34.78 -8.59 -4.05
C PHE A 14 33.71 -9.67 -4.27
N LEU A 15 33.57 -10.64 -3.36
CA LEU A 15 32.58 -11.72 -3.46
C LEU A 15 31.23 -11.37 -2.81
N LEU A 16 31.17 -10.36 -1.93
CA LEU A 16 29.93 -9.91 -1.29
C LEU A 16 28.87 -9.30 -2.24
N PRO A 17 29.20 -8.51 -3.28
CA PRO A 17 28.17 -7.92 -4.15
C PRO A 17 27.55 -8.90 -5.16
N LEU A 18 28.17 -10.06 -5.41
CA LEU A 18 27.65 -11.04 -6.39
C LEU A 18 26.37 -11.73 -5.92
N ASN A 19 26.15 -11.83 -4.60
CA ASN A 19 24.94 -12.44 -4.05
C ASN A 19 23.72 -11.52 -4.06
N MET A 20 23.90 -10.20 -4.16
CA MET A 20 22.76 -9.27 -4.22
C MET A 20 22.04 -9.29 -5.58
N SER A 21 22.76 -9.61 -6.66
CA SER A 21 22.18 -9.66 -8.01
C SER A 21 21.31 -10.91 -8.24
N LEU A 22 21.64 -12.04 -7.58
CA LEU A 22 20.84 -13.27 -7.69
C LEU A 22 19.48 -13.18 -6.99
N ALA A 23 19.37 -12.40 -5.90
CA ALA A 23 18.08 -12.18 -5.24
C ALA A 23 17.13 -11.31 -6.10
N ALA A 24 17.68 -10.46 -6.97
CA ALA A 24 16.90 -9.68 -7.94
C ALA A 24 16.49 -10.51 -9.17
N GLU A 25 17.31 -11.49 -9.59
CA GLU A 25 17.03 -12.37 -10.74
C GLU A 25 16.19 -13.62 -10.43
N GLN A 26 16.03 -14.00 -9.16
CA GLN A 26 14.94 -14.87 -8.70
C GLN A 26 13.60 -14.11 -8.71
N GLY A 27 13.36 -13.44 -9.84
CA GLY A 27 12.28 -12.51 -10.04
C GLY A 27 10.95 -13.21 -9.79
N VAL A 28 10.26 -12.72 -8.76
CA VAL A 28 8.80 -12.79 -8.59
C VAL A 28 8.04 -12.44 -9.90
N PHE A 29 8.73 -11.86 -10.88
CA PHE A 29 8.22 -11.37 -12.15
C PHE A 29 8.74 -12.12 -13.40
N LYS A 30 9.57 -13.18 -13.26
CA LYS A 30 10.31 -13.80 -14.40
C LYS A 30 9.44 -14.33 -15.54
N ASN A 31 8.14 -14.56 -15.30
CA ASN A 31 7.15 -14.99 -16.31
C ASN A 31 5.89 -14.11 -16.37
N ARG A 32 5.88 -12.92 -15.77
CA ARG A 32 4.64 -12.12 -15.63
C ARG A 32 4.36 -11.15 -16.77
N SER A 33 5.34 -10.87 -17.63
CA SER A 33 5.15 -10.03 -18.81
C SER A 33 4.09 -10.58 -19.80
N LEU A 34 3.66 -11.84 -19.66
CA LEU A 34 2.70 -12.51 -20.55
C LEU A 34 1.28 -12.65 -19.98
N GLN A 35 1.08 -12.48 -18.67
CA GLN A 35 -0.28 -12.45 -18.10
C GLN A 35 -0.72 -11.00 -17.98
N GLN A 36 -1.88 -10.69 -18.55
CA GLN A 36 -2.50 -9.38 -18.56
C GLN A 36 -2.26 -8.62 -17.24
N HIS A 37 -1.30 -7.68 -17.27
CA HIS A 37 -1.02 -6.77 -16.15
C HIS A 37 -2.21 -5.86 -15.81
N GLY A 38 -3.26 -5.89 -16.63
CA GLY A 38 -4.54 -5.25 -16.37
C GLY A 38 -5.33 -5.95 -15.26
N LEU A 39 -5.97 -5.13 -14.44
CA LEU A 39 -7.05 -5.61 -13.58
C LEU A 39 -8.22 -6.09 -14.44
N LYS A 40 -8.87 -7.18 -14.03
CA LYS A 40 -10.19 -7.52 -14.58
C LYS A 40 -11.17 -6.40 -14.25
N LYS A 41 -12.22 -6.23 -15.07
CA LYS A 41 -13.23 -5.17 -14.88
C LYS A 41 -13.78 -5.11 -13.44
N TRP A 42 -14.12 -6.27 -12.88
CA TRP A 42 -14.63 -6.36 -11.50
C TRP A 42 -13.59 -5.96 -10.44
N GLU A 43 -12.29 -6.18 -10.69
CA GLU A 43 -11.21 -5.77 -9.79
C GLU A 43 -11.01 -4.26 -9.82
N ALA A 44 -11.10 -3.67 -11.01
CA ALA A 44 -11.07 -2.21 -11.18
C ALA A 44 -12.30 -1.55 -10.53
N ASP A 45 -13.50 -2.12 -10.71
CA ASP A 45 -14.73 -1.64 -10.07
C ASP A 45 -14.65 -1.75 -8.54
N LYS A 46 -14.02 -2.81 -8.01
CA LYS A 46 -13.77 -2.97 -6.58
C LYS A 46 -12.87 -1.85 -6.03
N ILE A 47 -11.78 -1.52 -6.71
CA ILE A 47 -10.89 -0.42 -6.29
C ILE A 47 -11.65 0.91 -6.35
N LYS A 48 -12.42 1.15 -7.42
CA LYS A 48 -13.25 2.36 -7.54
C LYS A 48 -14.26 2.46 -6.40
N ALA A 49 -14.91 1.36 -6.04
CA ALA A 49 -15.83 1.30 -4.91
C ALA A 49 -15.14 1.54 -3.56
N GLU A 50 -13.94 0.99 -3.37
CA GLU A 50 -13.09 1.19 -2.19
C GLU A 50 -12.77 2.68 -1.98
N PHE A 51 -12.32 3.37 -3.03
CA PHE A 51 -12.04 4.81 -2.95
C PHE A 51 -13.31 5.64 -2.80
N ARG A 52 -14.40 5.29 -3.49
CA ARG A 52 -15.69 5.96 -3.33
C ARG A 52 -16.17 5.87 -1.88
N ASP A 53 -16.11 4.70 -1.27
CA ASP A 53 -16.47 4.51 0.14
C ASP A 53 -15.53 5.31 1.06
N MET A 54 -14.23 5.26 0.80
CA MET A 54 -13.24 6.03 1.56
C MET A 54 -13.54 7.55 1.53
N TYR A 55 -14.03 8.10 0.42
CA TYR A 55 -14.35 9.53 0.29
C TYR A 55 -15.79 9.90 0.69
N ASN A 56 -16.74 8.96 0.62
CA ASN A 56 -18.15 9.24 0.93
C ASN A 56 -18.53 8.98 2.40
N ARG A 57 -17.65 8.39 3.20
CA ARG A 57 -17.85 8.18 4.66
C ARG A 57 -17.97 9.49 5.48
N GLY A 58 -17.93 10.66 4.85
CA GLY A 58 -18.07 11.98 5.46
C GLY A 58 -19.49 12.58 5.48
N GLY A 59 -20.48 11.95 4.83
CA GLY A 59 -21.82 12.52 4.69
C GLY A 59 -22.68 12.39 5.95
N GLY A 60 -23.01 13.52 6.59
CA GLY A 60 -23.99 13.62 7.67
C GLY A 60 -23.53 14.52 8.80
N SER A 61 -23.41 15.83 8.54
CA SER A 61 -23.25 16.83 9.59
C SER A 61 -24.59 17.01 10.30
N THR A 62 -24.68 16.47 11.50
CA THR A 62 -25.63 16.97 12.50
C THR A 62 -24.86 16.91 13.81
N ALA A 63 -24.56 18.10 14.34
CA ALA A 63 -23.92 18.25 15.64
C ALA A 63 -24.86 17.64 16.69
N GLN A 64 -24.54 16.43 17.16
CA GLN A 64 -25.35 15.74 18.15
C GLN A 64 -24.72 15.97 19.53
N LYS A 65 -25.46 16.75 20.33
CA LYS A 65 -25.24 17.05 21.74
C LYS A 65 -24.75 15.79 22.46
N LEU A 66 -23.60 15.87 23.14
CA LEU A 66 -23.04 14.76 23.91
C LEU A 66 -24.02 14.35 25.01
N ASN A 67 -24.88 13.38 24.72
CA ASN A 67 -25.79 12.79 25.68
C ASN A 67 -25.06 11.67 26.46
N GLY A 68 -25.45 11.46 27.72
CA GLY A 68 -24.78 10.56 28.68
C GLY A 68 -24.80 9.06 28.34
N ASN A 69 -25.17 8.67 27.12
CA ASN A 69 -25.21 7.28 26.68
C ASN A 69 -23.83 6.83 26.15
N PRO A 70 -23.17 5.84 26.80
CA PRO A 70 -21.85 5.34 26.38
C PRO A 70 -21.79 4.84 24.94
N TRP A 71 -22.89 4.31 24.41
CA TRP A 71 -22.96 3.79 23.04
C TRP A 71 -23.01 4.90 21.98
N GLU A 72 -23.59 6.05 22.33
CA GLU A 72 -23.62 7.23 21.47
C GLU A 72 -22.25 7.93 21.45
N ALA A 73 -21.59 8.02 22.61
CA ALA A 73 -20.22 8.52 22.71
C ALA A 73 -19.24 7.66 21.88
N LYS A 74 -19.38 6.33 21.92
CA LYS A 74 -18.56 5.42 21.08
C LYS A 74 -18.81 5.65 19.58
N ARG A 75 -20.07 5.81 19.17
CA ARG A 75 -20.43 6.13 17.77
C ARG A 75 -19.87 7.48 17.31
N ALA A 76 -19.97 8.51 18.15
CA ALA A 76 -19.42 9.83 17.87
C ALA A 76 -17.88 9.79 17.69
N ARG A 77 -17.16 9.08 18.57
CA ARG A 77 -15.70 8.89 18.44
C ARG A 77 -15.31 8.15 17.15
N MET A 78 -16.05 7.11 16.77
CA MET A 78 -15.82 6.41 15.50
C MET A 78 -16.07 7.34 14.29
N LYS A 79 -17.12 8.16 14.33
CA LYS A 79 -17.42 9.13 13.28
C LYS A 79 -16.32 10.19 13.15
N GLN A 80 -15.82 10.74 14.27
CA GLN A 80 -14.73 11.71 14.26
C GLN A 80 -13.43 11.11 13.72
N ARG A 81 -13.10 9.86 14.09
CA ARG A 81 -11.95 9.14 13.52
C ARG A 81 -12.09 8.96 12.01
N ASN A 82 -13.29 8.61 11.53
CA ASN A 82 -13.56 8.46 10.10
C ASN A 82 -13.42 9.79 9.35
N GLN A 83 -13.91 10.90 9.92
CA GLN A 83 -13.75 12.23 9.33
C GLN A 83 -12.28 12.68 9.27
N LYS A 84 -11.48 12.43 10.31
CA LYS A 84 -10.04 12.72 10.29
C LYS A 84 -9.31 11.90 9.22
N ALA A 85 -9.64 10.61 9.10
CA ALA A 85 -9.10 9.76 8.05
C ALA A 85 -9.52 10.25 6.64
N LEU A 86 -10.76 10.73 6.50
CA LEU A 86 -11.25 11.32 5.26
C LEU A 86 -10.43 12.56 4.86
N GLN A 87 -10.19 13.46 5.81
CA GLN A 87 -9.41 14.68 5.59
C GLN A 87 -7.97 14.36 5.18
N GLN A 88 -7.33 13.40 5.85
CA GLN A 88 -5.98 12.96 5.49
C GLN A 88 -5.95 12.36 4.09
N ASN A 89 -6.90 11.47 3.77
CA ASN A 89 -6.93 10.75 2.49
C ASN A 89 -7.42 11.59 1.31
N ASN A 90 -8.01 12.78 1.55
CA ASN A 90 -8.45 13.72 0.52
C ASN A 90 -7.33 14.63 0.00
N THR A 91 -6.07 14.23 0.20
CA THR A 91 -4.89 14.81 -0.42
C THR A 91 -4.21 13.75 -1.28
N TRP A 92 -3.41 14.16 -2.28
CA TRP A 92 -2.63 13.21 -3.08
C TRP A 92 -1.72 12.34 -2.20
N GLY A 93 -1.03 12.95 -1.23
CA GLY A 93 -0.19 12.26 -0.26
C GLY A 93 -0.95 11.23 0.55
N GLY A 94 -2.08 11.62 1.18
CA GLY A 94 -2.87 10.67 1.97
C GLY A 94 -3.55 9.57 1.13
N CYS A 95 -3.88 9.84 -0.13
CA CYS A 95 -4.36 8.82 -1.06
C CYS A 95 -3.27 7.76 -1.31
N ARG A 96 -2.02 8.17 -1.53
CA ARG A 96 -0.90 7.24 -1.70
C ARG A 96 -0.57 6.48 -0.42
N GLU A 97 -0.59 7.15 0.73
CA GLU A 97 -0.44 6.48 2.04
C GLU A 97 -1.49 5.40 2.26
N TYR A 98 -2.74 5.68 1.89
CA TYR A 98 -3.80 4.67 1.91
C TYR A 98 -3.49 3.49 0.99
N ALA A 99 -3.02 3.75 -0.25
CA ALA A 99 -2.61 2.69 -1.17
C ALA A 99 -1.47 1.82 -0.60
N TYR A 100 -0.45 2.44 0.01
CA TYR A 100 0.65 1.74 0.68
C TYR A 100 0.15 0.87 1.84
N LYS A 101 -0.76 1.41 2.67
CA LYS A 101 -1.37 0.64 3.75
C LYS A 101 -2.12 -0.59 3.23
N MET A 102 -2.87 -0.46 2.14
CA MET A 102 -3.61 -1.58 1.54
C MET A 102 -2.67 -2.63 0.94
N ARG A 103 -1.52 -2.23 0.38
CA ARG A 103 -0.44 -3.13 -0.04
C ARG A 103 0.09 -3.95 1.14
N GLY A 104 0.43 -3.29 2.26
CA GLY A 104 0.88 -3.98 3.46
C GLY A 104 -0.15 -4.98 4.02
N GLN A 105 -1.44 -4.61 4.00
CA GLN A 105 -2.52 -5.52 4.40
C GLN A 105 -2.68 -6.71 3.47
N CYS A 106 -2.42 -6.55 2.17
CA CYS A 106 -2.46 -7.67 1.23
C CYS A 106 -1.39 -8.70 1.58
N TYR A 107 -0.16 -8.26 1.83
CA TYR A 107 0.92 -9.13 2.29
C TYR A 107 0.64 -9.79 3.64
N ALA A 108 0.12 -9.03 4.60
CA ALA A 108 -0.21 -9.56 5.93
C ALA A 108 -1.29 -10.65 5.89
N ARG A 109 -2.15 -10.67 4.85
CA ARG A 109 -3.15 -11.72 4.63
C ARG A 109 -2.62 -12.93 3.84
N GLY A 110 -1.32 -12.96 3.54
CA GLY A 110 -0.71 -14.01 2.72
C GLY A 110 -1.01 -13.89 1.22
N GLY A 111 -1.39 -12.69 0.76
CA GLY A 111 -1.57 -12.43 -0.67
C GLY A 111 -0.26 -12.61 -1.43
N ASP A 112 -0.34 -13.11 -2.67
CA ASP A 112 0.84 -13.25 -3.51
C ASP A 112 1.41 -11.89 -3.91
N ALA A 113 2.72 -11.84 -4.10
CA ALA A 113 3.40 -10.60 -4.44
C ALA A 113 2.96 -10.00 -5.77
N TYR A 114 2.40 -10.77 -6.72
CA TYR A 114 1.83 -10.13 -7.91
C TYR A 114 0.64 -9.29 -7.57
N THR A 115 -0.28 -9.93 -6.88
CA THR A 115 -1.62 -9.42 -6.73
C THR A 115 -1.52 -8.20 -5.84
N CYS A 116 -0.71 -8.26 -4.78
CA CYS A 116 -0.49 -7.12 -3.91
C CYS A 116 0.11 -5.92 -4.67
N GLU A 117 1.12 -6.12 -5.52
CA GLU A 117 1.71 -5.02 -6.30
C GLU A 117 0.78 -4.51 -7.39
N ARG A 118 0.14 -5.39 -8.16
CA ARG A 118 -0.79 -5.00 -9.23
C ARG A 118 -1.96 -4.18 -8.70
N TYR A 119 -2.52 -4.59 -7.56
CA TYR A 119 -3.57 -3.82 -6.90
C TYR A 119 -3.04 -2.52 -6.27
N TYR A 120 -1.79 -2.49 -5.81
CA TYR A 120 -1.15 -1.26 -5.34
C TYR A 120 -0.98 -0.25 -6.47
N ASP A 121 -0.43 -0.67 -7.61
CA ASP A 121 -0.23 0.17 -8.80
C ASP A 121 -1.55 0.77 -9.29
N ALA A 122 -2.61 -0.03 -9.32
CA ALA A 122 -3.93 0.44 -9.68
C ALA A 122 -4.50 1.48 -8.71
N ARG A 123 -4.24 1.35 -7.40
CA ARG A 123 -4.61 2.37 -6.41
C ARG A 123 -3.81 3.65 -6.59
N VAL A 124 -2.51 3.55 -6.85
CA VAL A 124 -1.65 4.72 -7.13
C VAL A 124 -2.11 5.43 -8.40
N HIS A 125 -2.44 4.67 -9.46
CA HIS A 125 -3.01 5.22 -10.68
C HIS A 125 -4.32 5.97 -10.41
N TYR A 126 -5.20 5.43 -9.57
CA TYR A 126 -6.43 6.13 -9.15
C TYR A 126 -6.12 7.44 -8.42
N CYS A 127 -5.16 7.45 -7.48
CA CYS A 127 -4.73 8.66 -6.79
C CYS A 127 -4.19 9.72 -7.75
N ASN A 128 -3.34 9.32 -8.69
CA ASN A 128 -2.80 10.22 -9.71
C ASN A 128 -3.88 10.77 -10.62
N ALA A 129 -4.88 9.97 -11.01
CA ALA A 129 -5.99 10.42 -11.83
C ALA A 129 -6.93 11.39 -11.10
N LYS A 130 -7.13 11.22 -9.79
CA LYS A 130 -8.03 12.07 -8.99
C LYS A 130 -7.46 13.45 -8.66
N PHE A 131 -6.15 13.54 -8.43
CA PHE A 131 -5.47 14.76 -7.96
C PHE A 131 -4.54 15.39 -9.02
N LYS A 132 -4.77 15.06 -10.29
CA LYS A 132 -4.04 15.61 -11.44
C LYS A 132 -4.45 17.05 -11.72
#